data_AF-A0A1C4ZIE5-F1
#
_entry.id   AF-A0A1C4ZIE5-F1
#
_cell.length_a   1.000
_cell.length_b   1.000
_cell.length_c   1.000
_cell.angle_alpha   90.00
_cell.angle_beta   90.00
_cell.angle_gamma   90.00
#
_symmetry.space_group_name_H-M   'P 1'
#
loop_
_entity.id
_entity.type
_entity.pdbx_description
1 polymer ?
#
loop_
_entity_poly.entity_id
_entity_poly.type
_entity_poly.pdbx_seq_one_letter_code
_entity_poly.pdbx_strand_id
1 'polypeptide(L)'
;MTATVPGRPVPDPAWPDATRLLDPVVLTPDEPQSVLALVAVLRDCLSRGSRVTWRCRATGGLDLTPLRHLPPPQWSAGEDRAVTDWRDTFRLGLCYYRQGPGFLGVRDVRDPVESAVYVLDEPPLREAFLRCLTPQRLDDWPTQGQAAAEELIAEGLLLRLGGLAVTLPYRMRVWPVPATAV
;
A
#
# COMPACT_ATOMS: atom_id res chain seq x y z
N MET A 1 12.41 43.90 13.98
CA MET A 1 11.48 42.90 13.37
C MET A 1 12.05 42.55 12.02
N THR A 2 12.73 41.40 11.93
CA THR A 2 13.42 40.95 10.70
C THR A 2 12.60 39.82 10.12
N ALA A 3 12.03 40.02 8.93
CA ALA A 3 11.21 39.02 8.25
C ALA A 3 12.12 37.93 7.67
N THR A 4 11.93 36.69 8.12
CA THR A 4 12.56 35.49 7.56
C THR A 4 11.92 35.19 6.20
N VAL A 5 12.72 35.26 5.14
CA VAL A 5 12.37 34.75 3.81
C VAL A 5 12.32 33.22 3.89
N PRO A 6 11.24 32.55 3.45
CA PRO A 6 11.20 31.09 3.45
C PRO A 6 12.26 30.54 2.49
N GLY A 7 13.11 29.65 3.01
CA GLY A 7 14.18 28.99 2.26
C GLY A 7 13.64 28.23 1.05
N ARG A 8 14.34 28.36 -0.07
CA ARG A 8 14.11 27.61 -1.30
C ARG A 8 14.12 26.10 -0.98
N PRO A 9 13.13 25.31 -1.42
CA PRO A 9 13.10 23.88 -1.14
C PRO A 9 14.36 23.21 -1.70
N VAL A 10 14.98 22.36 -0.88
CA VAL A 10 16.09 21.49 -1.27
C VAL A 10 15.58 20.59 -2.42
N PRO A 11 16.28 20.49 -3.55
CA PRO A 11 15.86 19.60 -4.63
C PRO A 11 15.87 18.14 -4.14
N ASP A 12 14.70 17.51 -4.28
CA ASP A 12 14.41 16.08 -4.02
C ASP A 12 15.36 15.21 -4.87
N PRO A 13 16.11 14.25 -4.30
CA PRO A 13 16.98 13.36 -5.07
C PRO A 13 16.16 12.71 -6.19
N ALA A 14 16.59 12.96 -7.42
CA ALA A 14 15.81 12.75 -8.64
C ALA A 14 15.22 11.34 -8.74
N TRP A 15 13.90 11.24 -8.58
CA TRP A 15 13.12 10.06 -8.92
C TRP A 15 13.01 9.99 -10.44
N PRO A 16 13.55 8.96 -11.12
CA PRO A 16 13.67 8.96 -12.57
C PRO A 16 12.31 8.90 -13.30
N ASP A 17 11.25 8.38 -12.66
CA ASP A 17 9.93 8.22 -13.28
C ASP A 17 8.78 8.66 -12.36
N ALA A 18 7.96 9.61 -12.84
CA ALA A 18 6.73 10.05 -12.19
C ALA A 18 5.51 9.54 -12.95
N THR A 19 4.73 8.65 -12.32
CA THR A 19 3.43 8.22 -12.83
C THR A 19 2.36 9.22 -12.40
N ARG A 20 1.54 9.70 -13.34
CA ARG A 20 0.44 10.62 -13.05
C ARG A 20 -0.91 9.99 -13.38
N LEU A 21 -1.81 9.95 -12.39
CA LEU A 21 -3.22 9.61 -12.61
C LEU A 21 -3.98 10.93 -12.87
N LEU A 22 -4.55 11.06 -14.06
CA LEU A 22 -5.13 12.32 -14.54
C LEU A 22 -6.49 12.62 -13.93
N ASP A 23 -7.36 11.60 -13.86
CA ASP A 23 -8.70 11.73 -13.29
C ASP A 23 -8.71 11.49 -11.77
N PRO A 24 -9.53 12.24 -11.00
CA PRO A 24 -9.71 11.97 -9.57
C PRO A 24 -10.27 10.56 -9.37
N VAL A 25 -9.58 9.75 -8.57
CA VAL A 25 -10.04 8.41 -8.22
C VAL A 25 -11.07 8.51 -7.09
N VAL A 26 -12.22 7.86 -7.26
CA VAL A 26 -13.22 7.76 -6.21
C VAL A 26 -12.84 6.60 -5.28
N LEU A 27 -12.69 6.89 -4.00
CA LEU A 27 -12.42 5.91 -2.94
C LEU A 27 -13.75 5.64 -2.23
N THR A 28 -14.45 4.59 -2.64
CA THR A 28 -15.77 4.22 -2.13
C THR A 28 -15.88 2.70 -1.99
N PRO A 29 -16.56 2.17 -0.94
CA PRO A 29 -16.78 0.74 -0.82
C PRO A 29 -17.67 0.17 -1.94
N ASP A 30 -18.46 1.02 -2.61
CA ASP A 30 -19.38 0.62 -3.69
C ASP A 30 -18.67 0.26 -5.01
N GLU A 31 -17.41 0.66 -5.16
CA GLU A 31 -16.57 0.35 -6.33
C GLU A 31 -15.31 -0.43 -5.93
N PRO A 32 -15.45 -1.64 -5.36
CA PRO A 32 -14.34 -2.37 -4.77
C PRO A 32 -13.26 -2.68 -5.81
N GLN A 33 -13.64 -3.02 -7.05
CA GLN A 33 -12.68 -3.30 -8.12
C GLN A 33 -11.79 -2.09 -8.44
N SER A 34 -12.37 -0.89 -8.56
CA SER A 34 -11.63 0.35 -8.84
C SER A 34 -10.65 0.68 -7.72
N VAL A 35 -11.10 0.57 -6.46
CA VAL A 35 -10.26 0.83 -5.28
C VAL A 35 -9.11 -0.16 -5.17
N LEU A 36 -9.38 -1.46 -5.27
CA LEU A 36 -8.34 -2.49 -5.13
C LEU A 36 -7.36 -2.47 -6.31
N ALA A 37 -7.80 -2.11 -7.51
CA ALA A 37 -6.92 -1.90 -8.66
C ALA A 37 -5.96 -0.72 -8.42
N LEU A 38 -6.45 0.39 -7.86
CA LEU A 38 -5.60 1.51 -7.46
C LEU A 38 -4.57 1.07 -6.41
N VAL A 39 -4.97 0.29 -5.40
CA VAL A 39 -4.06 -0.24 -4.38
C VAL A 39 -2.91 -1.03 -5.02
N ALA A 40 -3.22 -1.93 -5.97
CA ALA A 40 -2.21 -2.67 -6.72
C ALA A 40 -1.27 -1.74 -7.51
N VAL A 41 -1.81 -0.72 -8.19
CA VAL A 41 -1.01 0.27 -8.93
C VAL A 41 -0.07 1.06 -8.01
N LEU A 42 -0.56 1.57 -6.89
CA LEU A 42 0.22 2.32 -5.92
C LEU A 42 1.35 1.48 -5.34
N ARG A 43 1.05 0.23 -4.96
CA ARG A 43 2.00 -0.75 -4.46
C ARG A 43 3.08 -1.05 -5.50
N ASP A 44 2.70 -1.22 -6.76
CA ASP A 44 3.60 -1.55 -7.86
C ASP A 44 4.51 -0.38 -8.22
N CYS A 45 4.01 0.86 -8.20
CA CYS A 45 4.84 2.05 -8.35
C CYS A 45 5.81 2.20 -7.19
N LEU A 46 5.36 1.99 -5.95
CA LEU A 46 6.22 2.03 -4.77
C LEU A 46 7.34 0.98 -4.84
N SER A 47 7.01 -0.24 -5.26
CA SER A 47 7.95 -1.35 -5.49
C SER A 47 9.04 -1.03 -6.51
N ARG A 48 8.73 -0.21 -7.52
CA ARG A 48 9.69 0.27 -8.53
C ARG A 48 10.45 1.52 -8.12
N GLY A 49 10.10 2.15 -7.00
CA GLY A 49 10.60 3.46 -6.65
C GLY A 49 10.16 4.54 -7.64
N SER A 50 8.93 4.45 -8.16
CA SER A 50 8.33 5.49 -9.01
C SER A 50 7.45 6.40 -8.17
N ARG A 51 7.55 7.72 -8.37
CA ARG A 51 6.66 8.67 -7.70
C ARG A 51 5.28 8.61 -8.33
N VAL A 52 4.22 8.56 -7.52
CA VAL A 52 2.84 8.64 -8.03
C VAL A 52 2.25 9.98 -7.64
N THR A 53 1.74 10.70 -8.62
CA THR A 53 0.94 11.91 -8.44
C THR A 53 -0.48 11.63 -8.82
N TRP A 54 -1.39 11.71 -7.84
CA TRP A 54 -2.80 11.39 -8.07
C TRP A 54 -3.70 12.22 -7.15
N ARG A 55 -4.99 12.23 -7.49
CA ARG A 55 -6.05 12.95 -6.76
C ARG A 55 -7.16 11.97 -6.41
N CYS A 56 -7.85 12.22 -5.32
CA CYS A 56 -8.97 11.38 -4.91
C CYS A 56 -10.20 12.17 -4.49
N ARG A 57 -11.31 11.44 -4.36
CA ARG A 57 -12.47 11.82 -3.55
C ARG A 57 -12.84 10.61 -2.71
N ALA A 58 -12.75 10.73 -1.39
CA ALA A 58 -13.18 9.67 -0.48
C ALA A 58 -14.66 9.87 -0.13
N THR A 59 -15.45 8.80 -0.23
CA THR A 59 -16.90 8.80 0.00
C THR A 59 -17.34 7.49 0.61
N GLY A 60 -18.57 7.43 1.16
CA GLY A 60 -19.16 6.17 1.61
C GLY A 60 -18.51 5.54 2.84
N GLY A 61 -17.66 6.28 3.56
CA GLY A 61 -17.07 5.81 4.83
C GLY A 61 -16.00 4.72 4.68
N LEU A 62 -15.33 4.62 3.53
CA LEU A 62 -14.23 3.69 3.33
C LEU A 62 -13.12 3.93 4.38
N ASP A 63 -12.71 2.89 5.10
CA ASP A 63 -11.54 2.97 5.97
C ASP A 63 -10.24 3.04 5.15
N LEU A 64 -9.52 4.16 5.30
CA LEU A 64 -8.25 4.41 4.62
C LEU A 64 -7.02 4.02 5.45
N THR A 65 -7.22 3.62 6.70
CA THR A 65 -6.13 3.26 7.63
C THR A 65 -5.21 2.18 7.07
N PRO A 66 -5.72 1.09 6.45
CA PRO A 66 -4.86 0.06 5.87
C PRO A 66 -4.00 0.53 4.70
N LEU A 67 -4.29 1.70 4.12
CA LEU A 67 -3.61 2.23 2.93
C LEU A 67 -2.47 3.20 3.28
N ARG A 68 -2.31 3.56 4.56
CA ARG A 68 -1.39 4.63 4.99
C ARG A 68 0.08 4.37 4.66
N HIS A 69 0.46 3.12 4.37
CA HIS A 69 1.80 2.74 3.91
C HIS A 69 2.04 2.91 2.41
N LEU A 70 1.01 3.25 1.62
CA LEU A 70 1.09 3.46 0.18
C LEU A 70 1.19 4.96 -0.15
N PRO A 71 1.71 5.34 -1.34
CA PRO A 71 1.83 6.74 -1.73
C PRO A 71 0.47 7.48 -1.66
N PRO A 72 0.34 8.52 -0.81
CA PRO A 72 -0.93 9.21 -0.60
C PRO A 72 -1.30 10.08 -1.81
N PRO A 73 -2.60 10.42 -1.98
CA PRO A 73 -3.03 11.35 -3.01
C PRO A 73 -2.53 12.76 -2.70
N GLN A 74 -2.11 13.53 -3.70
CA GLN A 74 -1.70 14.93 -3.50
C GLN A 74 -2.87 15.86 -3.19
N TRP A 75 -4.06 15.50 -3.67
CA TRP A 75 -5.27 16.30 -3.50
C TRP A 75 -6.46 15.41 -3.20
N SER A 76 -7.33 15.87 -2.30
CA SER A 76 -8.66 15.29 -2.05
C SER A 76 -9.73 16.32 -2.37
N ALA A 77 -10.79 15.93 -3.06
CA ALA A 77 -11.97 16.78 -3.18
C ALA A 77 -12.69 16.85 -1.83
N GLY A 78 -12.49 17.95 -1.10
CA GLY A 78 -12.93 18.15 0.28
C GLY A 78 -11.81 17.97 1.31
N GLU A 79 -12.05 18.46 2.53
CA GLU A 79 -11.17 18.26 3.69
C GLU A 79 -11.53 16.92 4.36
N ASP A 80 -10.97 15.84 3.83
CA ASP A 80 -11.06 14.53 4.47
C ASP A 80 -9.88 14.34 5.44
N ARG A 81 -10.20 14.23 6.73
CA ARG A 81 -9.20 14.01 7.79
C ARG A 81 -8.43 12.71 7.58
N ALA A 82 -9.07 11.63 7.12
CA ALA A 82 -8.40 10.36 6.89
C ALA A 82 -7.36 10.44 5.77
N VAL A 83 -7.63 11.24 4.74
CA VAL A 83 -6.64 11.51 3.67
C VAL A 83 -5.49 12.38 4.17
N THR A 84 -5.77 13.32 5.06
CA THR A 84 -4.73 14.15 5.70
C THR A 84 -3.83 13.28 6.57
N ASP A 85 -4.41 12.46 7.45
CA ASP A 85 -3.67 11.50 8.28
C ASP A 85 -2.82 10.53 7.43
N TRP A 86 -3.33 10.08 6.28
CA TRP A 86 -2.57 9.27 5.32
C TRP A 86 -1.31 10.00 4.85
N ARG A 87 -1.43 11.26 4.43
CA ARG A 87 -0.25 12.07 4.02
C ARG A 87 0.77 12.21 5.14
N ASP A 88 0.29 12.49 6.35
CA ASP A 88 1.16 12.78 7.49
C ASP A 88 1.90 11.53 8.00
N THR A 89 1.25 10.37 7.90
CA THR A 89 1.78 9.09 8.38
C THR A 89 2.67 8.38 7.36
N PHE A 90 2.43 8.55 6.06
CA PHE A 90 3.12 7.78 5.02
C PHE A 90 4.64 7.93 5.08
N ARG A 91 5.34 6.80 5.21
CA ARG A 91 6.80 6.68 5.11
C ARG A 91 7.15 5.42 4.32
N LEU A 92 8.34 5.39 3.72
CA LEU A 92 8.84 4.19 3.04
C LEU A 92 9.11 3.08 4.07
N GLY A 93 8.78 1.85 3.71
CA GLY A 93 9.10 0.68 4.54
C GLY A 93 8.09 0.35 5.64
N LEU A 94 6.92 1.02 5.66
CA LEU A 94 5.88 0.74 6.66
C LEU A 94 5.23 -0.64 6.51
N CYS A 95 5.04 -1.14 5.28
CA CYS A 95 4.52 -2.50 5.07
C CYS A 95 5.03 -3.04 3.73
N TYR A 96 5.88 -4.06 3.78
CA TYR A 96 6.56 -4.59 2.61
C TYR A 96 6.81 -6.09 2.72
N TYR A 97 7.05 -6.74 1.58
CA TYR A 97 7.52 -8.11 1.54
C TYR A 97 8.80 -8.26 0.71
N ARG A 98 9.53 -9.33 0.99
CA ARG A 98 10.64 -9.86 0.20
C ARG A 98 10.36 -11.31 -0.14
N GLN A 99 10.86 -11.74 -1.28
CA GLN A 99 10.68 -13.10 -1.76
C GLN A 99 12.01 -13.84 -1.71
N GLY A 100 12.05 -14.92 -0.93
CA GLY A 100 13.15 -15.88 -0.91
C GLY A 100 12.78 -17.18 -1.63
N PRO A 101 13.70 -18.13 -1.72
CA PRO A 101 13.41 -19.46 -2.27
C PRO A 101 12.43 -20.20 -1.35
N GLY A 102 11.18 -20.36 -1.80
CA GLY A 102 10.16 -21.08 -1.04
C GLY A 102 9.58 -20.34 0.16
N PHE A 103 9.79 -19.03 0.31
CA PHE A 103 9.12 -18.25 1.36
C PHE A 103 8.95 -16.78 0.99
N LEU A 104 8.03 -16.10 1.66
CA LEU A 104 7.92 -14.64 1.67
C LEU A 104 8.18 -14.13 3.08
N GLY A 105 9.09 -13.16 3.22
CA GLY A 105 9.26 -12.42 4.47
C GLY A 105 8.47 -11.13 4.38
N VAL A 106 7.47 -10.94 5.24
CA VAL A 106 6.66 -9.73 5.31
C VAL A 106 7.02 -8.96 6.57
N ARG A 107 7.20 -7.65 6.45
CA ARG A 107 7.36 -6.76 7.61
C ARG A 107 6.24 -5.74 7.58
N ASP A 108 5.58 -5.62 8.71
CA ASP A 108 4.53 -4.65 8.94
C ASP A 108 4.85 -3.82 10.18
N VAL A 109 4.99 -2.52 9.98
CA VAL A 109 5.24 -1.53 11.04
C VAL A 109 4.31 -0.33 10.85
N ARG A 110 3.13 -0.55 10.23
CA ARG A 110 2.11 0.50 10.05
C ARG A 110 1.64 1.05 11.39
N ASP A 111 1.52 0.17 12.38
CA ASP A 111 1.33 0.54 13.77
C ASP A 111 2.69 0.53 14.50
N PRO A 112 3.12 1.66 15.09
CA PRO A 112 4.38 1.73 15.83
C PRO A 112 4.38 0.94 17.14
N VAL A 113 3.20 0.60 17.67
CA VAL A 113 3.02 -0.22 18.88
C VAL A 113 2.90 -1.70 18.50
N GLU A 114 2.20 -2.01 17.40
CA GLU A 114 1.91 -3.38 16.94
C GLU A 114 2.65 -3.72 15.65
N SER A 115 3.99 -3.72 15.71
CA SER A 115 4.83 -4.15 14.60
C SER A 115 4.97 -5.67 14.51
N ALA A 116 4.86 -6.23 13.30
CA ALA A 116 4.91 -7.66 13.03
C ALA A 116 5.90 -8.03 11.92
N VAL A 117 6.46 -9.24 12.03
CA VAL A 117 7.30 -9.87 11.00
C VAL A 117 6.75 -11.27 10.74
N TYR A 118 6.36 -11.53 9.50
CA TYR A 118 5.80 -12.81 9.08
C TYR A 118 6.77 -13.53 8.15
N VAL A 119 6.78 -14.86 8.25
CA VAL A 119 7.40 -15.75 7.27
C VAL A 119 6.29 -16.62 6.70
N LEU A 120 5.96 -16.41 5.43
CA LEU A 120 4.98 -17.21 4.70
C LEU A 120 5.73 -18.29 3.90
N ASP A 121 5.94 -19.44 4.51
CA ASP A 121 6.58 -20.61 3.90
C ASP A 121 5.58 -21.72 3.54
N GLU A 122 4.42 -21.73 4.19
CA GLU A 122 3.29 -22.58 3.84
C GLU A 122 2.76 -22.28 2.42
N PRO A 123 2.66 -23.30 1.53
CA PRO A 123 2.22 -23.09 0.16
C PRO A 123 0.86 -22.38 0.02
N PRO A 124 -0.21 -22.72 0.77
CA PRO A 124 -1.51 -22.06 0.61
C PRO A 124 -1.47 -20.56 0.91
N LEU A 125 -0.80 -20.15 1.99
CA LEU A 125 -0.64 -18.73 2.35
C LEU A 125 0.17 -17.98 1.30
N ARG A 126 1.29 -18.57 0.87
CA ARG A 126 2.15 -17.97 -0.16
C ARG A 126 1.43 -17.82 -1.50
N GLU A 127 0.68 -18.83 -1.92
CA GLU A 127 -0.09 -18.80 -3.17
C GLU A 127 -1.23 -17.79 -3.10
N ALA A 128 -1.99 -17.75 -2.00
CA ALA A 128 -3.02 -16.75 -1.79
C ALA A 128 -2.44 -15.33 -1.85
N PHE A 129 -1.34 -15.08 -1.12
CA PHE A 129 -0.65 -13.80 -1.10
C PHE A 129 -0.18 -13.36 -2.51
N LEU A 130 0.44 -14.27 -3.26
CA LEU A 130 0.95 -13.96 -4.60
C LEU A 130 -0.17 -13.80 -5.63
N ARG A 131 -1.22 -14.61 -5.55
CA ARG A 131 -2.38 -14.53 -6.44
C ARG A 131 -3.15 -13.22 -6.25
N CYS A 132 -3.25 -12.73 -5.02
CA CYS A 132 -3.84 -11.43 -4.68
C CYS A 132 -2.93 -10.22 -4.97
N LEU A 133 -1.81 -10.38 -5.68
CA LEU A 133 -1.06 -9.22 -6.16
C LEU A 133 -1.92 -8.36 -7.10
N THR A 134 -2.84 -8.93 -7.86
CA THR A 134 -3.93 -8.17 -8.50
C THR A 134 -5.23 -8.42 -7.74
N PRO A 135 -6.27 -7.57 -7.88
CA PRO A 135 -7.57 -7.85 -7.26
C PRO A 135 -8.10 -9.21 -7.69
N GLN A 136 -8.52 -10.04 -6.73
CA GLN A 136 -9.05 -11.38 -6.95
C GLN A 136 -10.40 -11.52 -6.28
N ARG A 137 -11.33 -12.25 -6.93
CA ARG A 137 -12.61 -12.64 -6.33
C ARG A 137 -12.43 -13.92 -5.53
N LEU A 138 -12.67 -13.85 -4.21
CA LEU A 138 -12.40 -14.97 -3.31
C LEU A 138 -13.44 -16.08 -3.43
N ASP A 139 -14.68 -15.75 -3.79
CA ASP A 139 -15.76 -16.73 -3.96
C ASP A 139 -15.47 -17.77 -5.06
N ASP A 140 -14.56 -17.46 -5.99
CA ASP A 140 -14.14 -18.35 -7.08
C ASP A 140 -13.05 -19.35 -6.68
N TRP A 141 -12.53 -19.25 -5.45
CA TRP A 141 -11.40 -20.04 -5.01
C TRP A 141 -11.85 -21.35 -4.34
N PRO A 142 -11.02 -22.41 -4.41
CA PRO A 142 -11.22 -23.59 -3.55
C PRO A 142 -11.19 -23.22 -2.06
N THR A 143 -11.87 -24.01 -1.23
CA THR A 143 -12.00 -23.76 0.22
C THR A 143 -10.67 -23.54 0.93
N GLN A 144 -9.64 -24.32 0.60
CA GLN A 144 -8.31 -24.15 1.21
C GLN A 144 -7.68 -22.80 0.86
N GLY A 145 -7.86 -22.32 -0.38
CA GLY A 145 -7.39 -21.01 -0.79
C GLY A 145 -8.17 -19.87 -0.12
N GLN A 146 -9.48 -20.04 0.06
CA GLN A 146 -10.31 -19.09 0.80
C GLN A 146 -9.87 -19.00 2.26
N ALA A 147 -9.65 -20.13 2.93
CA ALA A 147 -9.16 -20.15 4.31
C ALA A 147 -7.80 -19.43 4.46
N ALA A 148 -6.87 -19.70 3.55
CA ALA A 148 -5.58 -19.00 3.51
C ALA A 148 -5.73 -17.50 3.28
N ALA A 149 -6.65 -17.07 2.40
CA ALA A 149 -6.92 -15.66 2.18
C ALA A 149 -7.54 -14.99 3.42
N GLU A 150 -8.47 -15.65 4.11
CA GLU A 150 -9.08 -15.13 5.35
C GLU A 150 -8.05 -14.97 6.47
N GLU A 151 -7.11 -15.90 6.60
CA GLU A 151 -6.00 -15.76 7.55
C GLU A 151 -5.13 -14.53 7.23
N LEU A 152 -4.77 -14.33 5.96
CA LEU A 152 -4.02 -13.14 5.55
C LEU A 152 -4.82 -11.84 5.69
N ILE A 153 -6.15 -11.88 5.58
CA ILE A 153 -7.03 -10.73 5.86
C ILE A 153 -7.02 -10.42 7.35
N ALA A 154 -7.11 -11.44 8.21
CA ALA A 154 -7.08 -11.27 9.66
C ALA A 154 -5.77 -10.64 10.14
N GLU A 155 -4.65 -11.00 9.52
CA GLU A 155 -3.32 -10.40 9.76
C GLU A 155 -3.13 -9.05 9.03
N GLY A 156 -4.15 -8.53 8.34
CA GLY A 156 -4.08 -7.26 7.64
C GLY A 156 -3.09 -7.24 6.46
N LEU A 157 -2.70 -8.41 5.93
CA LEU A 157 -1.80 -8.55 4.77
C LEU A 157 -2.56 -8.48 3.45
N LEU A 158 -3.85 -8.84 3.45
CA LEU A 158 -4.79 -8.59 2.36
C LEU A 158 -5.84 -7.55 2.79
N LEU A 159 -6.23 -6.69 1.86
CA LEU A 159 -7.40 -5.84 1.99
C LEU A 159 -8.57 -6.49 1.27
N ARG A 160 -9.67 -6.72 1.99
CA ARG A 160 -10.94 -7.17 1.43
C ARG A 160 -11.92 -6.01 1.29
N LEU A 161 -12.53 -5.88 0.12
CA LEU A 161 -13.69 -5.00 -0.13
C LEU A 161 -14.73 -5.78 -0.93
N GLY A 162 -15.91 -5.97 -0.35
CA GLY A 162 -16.90 -6.92 -0.88
C GLY A 162 -16.33 -8.34 -0.98
N GLY A 163 -16.58 -9.03 -2.10
CA GLY A 163 -16.01 -10.36 -2.38
C GLY A 163 -14.61 -10.35 -3.02
N LEU A 164 -13.96 -9.19 -3.10
CA LEU A 164 -12.65 -9.00 -3.72
C LEU A 164 -11.56 -8.77 -2.67
N ALA A 165 -10.35 -9.24 -2.94
CA ALA A 165 -9.18 -9.00 -2.10
C ALA A 165 -7.93 -8.64 -2.91
N VAL A 166 -7.03 -7.86 -2.29
CA VAL A 166 -5.71 -7.51 -2.84
C VAL A 166 -4.64 -7.46 -1.75
N THR A 167 -3.43 -7.84 -2.11
CA THR A 167 -2.25 -7.82 -1.25
C THR A 167 -1.77 -6.41 -0.98
N LEU A 168 -1.64 -6.05 0.31
CA LEU A 168 -1.22 -4.73 0.78
C LEU A 168 0.29 -4.49 0.77
N PRO A 169 1.15 -5.41 1.26
CA PRO A 169 2.59 -5.15 1.32
C PRO A 169 3.18 -4.99 -0.08
N TYR A 170 3.98 -3.95 -0.31
CA TYR A 170 4.71 -3.81 -1.57
C TYR A 170 5.97 -4.66 -1.61
N ARG A 171 6.40 -5.06 -2.81
CA ARG A 171 7.66 -5.79 -2.96
C ARG A 171 8.84 -4.85 -2.77
N MET A 172 9.63 -5.05 -1.73
CA MET A 172 10.89 -4.35 -1.55
C MET A 172 11.93 -4.93 -2.51
N ARG A 173 12.26 -4.20 -3.58
CA ARG A 173 13.26 -4.63 -4.59
C ARG A 173 14.67 -4.14 -4.28
N VAL A 174 14.79 -2.95 -3.70
CA VAL A 174 16.06 -2.31 -3.37
C VAL A 174 15.95 -1.76 -1.95
N TRP A 175 16.98 -1.93 -1.13
CA TRP A 175 17.00 -1.33 0.20
C TRP A 175 17.32 0.17 0.08
N PRO A 176 16.53 1.06 0.69
CA PRO A 176 16.71 2.50 0.54
C PRO A 176 17.91 3.04 1.34
N VAL A 177 18.59 2.21 2.13
CA VAL A 177 19.77 2.58 2.91
C VAL A 177 20.98 1.82 2.38
N PRO A 178 22.10 2.49 2.06
CA PRO A 178 23.35 1.80 1.73
C PRO A 178 23.76 0.86 2.87
N ALA A 179 24.24 -0.34 2.56
CA ALA A 179 24.69 -1.31 3.55
C ALA A 179 25.85 -0.80 4.44
N THR A 180 26.48 0.32 4.06
CA THR A 180 27.58 0.98 4.75
C THR A 180 27.14 2.13 5.67
N ALA A 181 25.85 2.43 5.76
CA ALA A 181 25.32 3.41 6.72
C ALA A 181 24.99 2.69 8.04
N VAL A 182 26.03 2.23 8.74
CA VAL A 182 25.99 1.80 10.15
C VAL A 182 27.24 2.33 10.83
#